data_AF-A0A7Y4XQE1-F1
#
_entry.id   AF-A0A7Y4XQE1-F1
#
_cell.length_a   1.000
_cell.length_b   1.000
_cell.length_c   1.000
_cell.angle_alpha   90.00
_cell.angle_beta   90.00
_cell.angle_gamma   90.00
#
_symmetry.space_group_name_H-M   'P 1'
#
loop_
_entity.id
_entity.type
_entity.pdbx_description
1 polymer ?
#
loop_
_entity_poly.entity_id
_entity_poly.type
_entity_poly.pdbx_seq_one_letter_code
_entity_poly.pdbx_strand_id
1 'polypeptide(L)' 'MKGGFSYPLAGATNEDRKTLCKPISDKLFFAGEATDVTGQAGMINGALASAERVVEDVVKSITGVV' A
#
# COMPACT_ATOMS: atom_id res chain seq x y z
N MET A 1 -6.97 17.51 5.55
CA MET A 1 -6.99 16.05 5.78
C MET A 1 -8.29 15.67 6.50
N LYS A 2 -8.86 14.49 6.23
CA LYS A 2 -10.07 13.97 6.90
C LYS A 2 -9.73 12.97 8.04
N GLY A 3 -8.53 13.08 8.63
CA GLY A 3 -7.98 12.16 9.64
C GLY A 3 -6.48 12.37 9.84
N GLY A 4 -5.86 11.57 10.72
CA GLY A 4 -4.40 11.57 10.99
C GLY A 4 -3.67 10.41 10.34
N PHE A 5 -3.88 9.20 10.84
CA PHE A 5 -3.37 7.94 10.29
C PHE A 5 -4.42 6.83 10.44
N SER A 6 -4.28 5.76 9.67
CA SER A 6 -5.20 4.64 9.71
C SER A 6 -4.90 3.69 10.86
N TYR A 7 -5.95 3.05 11.38
CA TYR A 7 -5.89 2.01 12.40
C TYR A 7 -6.99 0.98 12.13
N PRO A 8 -6.80 -0.30 12.53
CA PRO A 8 -7.83 -1.31 12.33
C PRO A 8 -9.06 -1.01 13.19
N LEU A 9 -10.24 -1.08 12.61
CA LEU A 9 -11.50 -1.06 13.35
C LEU A 9 -11.81 -2.45 13.94
N ALA A 10 -12.81 -2.53 14.82
CA ALA A 10 -13.28 -3.81 15.32
C ALA A 10 -13.70 -4.73 14.16
N GLY A 11 -13.14 -5.93 14.12
CA GLY A 11 -13.37 -6.92 13.06
C GLY A 11 -12.49 -6.77 11.82
N ALA A 12 -11.68 -5.70 11.72
CA ALA A 12 -10.71 -5.57 10.65
C ALA A 12 -9.57 -6.61 10.80
N THR A 13 -9.00 -7.02 9.68
CA THR A 13 -7.94 -8.03 9.63
C THR A 13 -6.77 -7.54 8.76
N ASN A 14 -5.64 -8.25 8.82
CA ASN A 14 -4.51 -7.98 7.94
C ASN A 14 -4.84 -8.20 6.45
N GLU A 15 -5.89 -8.96 6.13
CA GLU A 15 -6.37 -9.11 4.75
C GLU A 15 -6.96 -7.81 4.19
N ASP A 16 -7.48 -6.92 5.04
CA ASP A 16 -7.97 -5.61 4.59
C ASP A 16 -6.82 -4.75 4.06
N ARG A 17 -5.66 -4.76 4.75
CA ARG A 17 -4.43 -4.10 4.29
C ARG A 17 -3.95 -4.68 2.96
N LYS A 18 -3.91 -6.01 2.86
CA LYS A 18 -3.56 -6.71 1.61
C LYS A 18 -4.53 -6.40 0.48
N THR A 19 -5.80 -6.16 0.79
CA THR A 19 -6.80 -5.76 -0.20
C THR A 19 -6.57 -4.31 -0.64
N LEU A 20 -6.30 -3.40 0.30
CA LEU A 20 -5.99 -2.00 0.01
C LEU A 20 -4.72 -1.82 -0.82
N CYS A 21 -3.73 -2.70 -0.69
CA CYS A 21 -2.46 -2.59 -1.42
C CYS A 21 -2.50 -3.20 -2.83
N LYS A 22 -3.56 -3.93 -3.22
CA LYS A 22 -3.65 -4.60 -4.51
C LYS A 22 -3.86 -3.58 -5.65
N PRO A 23 -3.09 -3.65 -6.74
CA PRO A 23 -3.35 -2.83 -7.90
C PRO A 23 -4.62 -3.29 -8.63
N ILE A 24 -5.23 -2.37 -9.38
CA ILE A 24 -6.36 -2.65 -10.26
C ILE A 24 -5.87 -2.65 -11.71
N SER A 25 -5.98 -3.82 -12.35
CA SER A 25 -5.68 -4.05 -13.77
C SER A 25 -4.29 -3.57 -14.21
N ASP A 26 -3.30 -3.60 -13.32
CA ASP A 26 -1.94 -3.09 -13.55
C ASP A 26 -1.90 -1.66 -14.10
N LYS A 27 -2.91 -0.85 -13.75
CA LYS A 27 -3.10 0.52 -14.21
C LYS A 27 -3.29 1.52 -13.08
N LEU A 28 -3.88 1.07 -11.97
CA LEU A 28 -4.07 1.88 -10.77
C LEU A 28 -3.42 1.18 -9.59
N PHE A 29 -2.42 1.83 -9.00
CA PHE A 29 -1.62 1.31 -7.90
C PHE A 29 -1.85 2.14 -6.65
N PHE A 30 -1.72 1.51 -5.47
CA PHE A 30 -2.00 2.12 -4.18
C PHE A 30 -0.79 2.06 -3.26
N ALA A 31 -0.27 3.24 -2.91
CA ALA A 31 0.76 3.46 -1.91
C ALA A 31 0.21 4.30 -0.75
N GLY A 32 0.97 4.35 0.34
CA GLY A 32 0.65 5.09 1.56
C GLY A 32 0.58 4.17 2.77
N GLU A 33 0.63 4.76 3.97
CA GLU A 33 0.71 4.02 5.24
C GLU A 33 -0.38 2.95 5.38
N ALA A 34 -1.57 3.21 4.85
CA ALA A 34 -2.70 2.30 5.00
C ALA A 34 -2.58 1.03 4.15
N THR A 35 -1.62 1.00 3.22
CA THR A 35 -1.34 -0.10 2.28
C THR A 35 -0.11 -0.91 2.68
N ASP A 36 0.56 -0.56 3.78
CA ASP A 36 1.64 -1.37 4.30
C ASP A 36 1.11 -2.70 4.86
N VAL A 37 1.79 -3.78 4.49
CA VAL A 37 1.50 -5.15 4.92
C VAL A 37 2.63 -5.76 5.75
N THR A 38 3.68 -4.97 6.04
CA THR A 38 4.87 -5.41 6.79
C THR A 38 4.75 -5.17 8.30
N GLY A 39 3.70 -4.46 8.73
CA GLY A 39 3.42 -4.15 10.15
C GLY A 39 3.78 -2.73 10.57
N GLN A 40 4.07 -1.85 9.60
CA GLN A 40 4.40 -0.44 9.76
C GLN A 40 3.24 0.48 9.33
N ALA A 41 2.02 -0.06 9.18
CA ALA A 41 0.84 0.76 8.88
C ALA A 41 0.59 1.82 9.98
N GLY A 42 0.12 3.00 9.58
CA GLY A 42 0.01 4.18 10.44
C GLY A 42 1.34 4.92 10.68
N MET A 43 2.45 4.45 10.12
CA MET A 43 3.79 5.02 10.30
C MET A 43 4.38 5.57 9.00
N ILE A 44 5.33 6.50 9.13
CA ILE A 44 6.06 7.08 7.98
C ILE A 44 6.83 6.00 7.23
N ASN A 45 7.50 5.08 7.93
CA ASN A 45 8.25 4.00 7.31
C ASN A 45 7.36 3.07 6.47
N GLY A 46 6.13 2.79 6.92
CA GLY A 46 5.17 2.01 6.13
C GLY A 46 4.74 2.75 4.87
N ALA A 47 4.54 4.07 4.94
CA ALA A 47 4.28 4.88 3.75
C ALA A 47 5.46 4.84 2.76
N LEU A 48 6.69 4.99 3.24
CA LEU A 48 7.91 4.93 2.41
C LEU A 48 8.07 3.57 1.74
N ALA A 49 8.05 2.49 2.52
CA ALA A 49 8.20 1.12 2.00
C ALA A 49 7.09 0.77 1.00
N SER A 50 5.85 1.21 1.25
CA SER A 50 4.75 1.03 0.30
C SER A 50 4.96 1.76 -1.03
N ALA A 51 5.60 2.94 -0.99
CA ALA A 51 5.90 3.71 -2.20
C ALA A 51 7.00 3.06 -3.03
N GLU A 52 8.08 2.58 -2.40
CA GLU A 52 9.15 1.84 -3.06
C GLU A 52 8.61 0.62 -3.82
N ARG A 53 7.82 -0.22 -3.12
CA ARG A 53 7.14 -1.38 -3.73
C ARG A 53 6.28 -0.98 -4.93
N VAL A 54 5.45 0.06 -4.78
CA VAL A 54 4.54 0.48 -5.86
C VAL A 54 5.30 1.05 -7.05
N VAL A 55 6.41 1.74 -6.82
CA VAL A 55 7.25 2.24 -7.91
C VAL A 55 7.86 1.07 -8.70
N GLU A 56 8.35 0.02 -8.02
CA GLU A 56 8.82 -1.20 -8.69
C GLU A 56 7.70 -1.85 -9.52
N ASP A 57 6.49 -1.99 -8.97
CA ASP A 57 5.32 -2.54 -9.67
C ASP A 57 4.95 -1.70 -10.91
N VAL A 58 4.96 -0.36 -10.78
CA VAL A 58 4.66 0.57 -11.87
C VAL A 58 5.73 0.49 -12.96
N VAL A 59 7.01 0.54 -12.61
CA VAL A 59 8.12 0.44 -13.57
C VAL A 59 7.98 -0.86 -14.34
N LYS A 60 7.82 -1.99 -13.64
CA LYS A 60 7.61 -3.30 -14.26
C LYS A 60 6.40 -3.32 -15.19
N SER A 61 5.28 -2.69 -14.82
CA SER A 61 4.08 -2.65 -15.65
C SER A 61 4.25 -1.89 -16.97
N ILE A 62 5.18 -0.93 -17.00
CA ILE A 62 5.43 -0.07 -18.17
C ILE A 62 6.55 -0.64 -19.04
N THR A 63 7.63 -1.15 -18.42
CA THR A 63 8.84 -1.59 -19.12
C THR A 63 8.88 -3.09 -19.40
N GLY A 64 8.13 -3.89 -18.64
CA GLY A 64 8.19 -5.35 -18.68
C GLY A 64 9.44 -5.96 -18.02
N VAL A 65 10.29 -5.16 -17.35
CA VAL A 65 11.55 -5.59 -16.72
C VAL A 65 11.66 -4.96 -15.32
N VAL A 66 12.23 -5.72 -14.36
CA VAL A 66 12.59 -5.24 -13.02
C VAL A 66 14.07 -4.83 -13.02
#